data_AF-A0A821NQ62-F1
#
_entry.id   AF-A0A821NQ62-F1
#
_cell.length_a   1.000
_cell.length_b   1.000
_cell.length_c   1.000
_cell.angle_alpha   90.00
_cell.angle_beta   90.00
_cell.angle_gamma   90.00
#
_symmetry.space_group_name_H-M   'P 1'
#
loop_
_entity.id
_entity.type
_entity.pdbx_description
1 polymer ?
#
loop_
_entity_poly.entity_id
_entity_poly.type
_entity_poly.pdbx_seq_one_letter_code
_entity_poly.pdbx_strand_id
1 'polypeptide(L)'
;MNNHLLHDSLEEITYCLSLPLENESTVTLQTLLDDFLKEEQLEGQYYCSHCQDLRLAKQKTNLCQPLPPVIIVQLKRFTFDDTNDKLNTLVKYPIVNWNVDGSDNS
;
A
#
# COMPACT_ATOMS: atom_id res chain seq x y z
N MET A 1 -0.33 -16.43 27.03
CA MET A 1 -0.75 -15.16 26.41
C MET A 1 -0.79 -15.41 24.92
N ASN A 2 -1.96 -15.79 24.40
CA ASN A 2 -2.11 -16.24 23.03
C ASN A 2 -2.29 -15.03 22.13
N ASN A 3 -1.26 -14.71 21.34
CA ASN A 3 -1.34 -13.70 20.29
C ASN A 3 -2.21 -14.27 19.16
N HIS A 4 -3.51 -14.04 19.24
CA HIS A 4 -4.43 -14.36 18.16
C HIS A 4 -4.31 -13.25 17.10
N LEU A 5 -3.33 -13.38 16.21
CA LEU A 5 -3.26 -12.59 14.98
C LEU A 5 -4.36 -13.11 14.05
N LEU A 6 -5.56 -12.56 14.21
CA LEU A 6 -6.64 -12.80 13.27
C LEU A 6 -6.39 -11.96 12.03
N HIS A 7 -6.30 -12.66 10.90
CA HIS A 7 -6.12 -12.08 9.59
C HIS A 7 -7.49 -12.03 8.92
N ASP A 8 -8.12 -10.86 8.93
CA ASP A 8 -9.28 -10.61 8.09
C ASP A 8 -8.77 -10.31 6.66
N SER A 9 -8.93 -11.26 5.74
CA SER A 9 -8.43 -11.15 4.37
C SER A 9 -9.53 -10.59 3.47
N LEU A 10 -9.30 -9.38 2.93
CA LEU A 10 -10.10 -8.83 1.85
C LEU A 10 -9.40 -9.12 0.52
N GLU A 11 -10.06 -9.89 -0.35
CA GLU A 11 -9.60 -10.12 -1.72
C GLU A 11 -10.39 -9.21 -2.67
N GLU A 12 -9.69 -8.33 -3.36
CA GLU A 12 -10.28 -7.40 -4.33
C GLU A 12 -9.58 -7.53 -5.68
N ILE A 13 -10.37 -7.50 -6.76
CA ILE A 13 -9.85 -7.45 -8.13
C ILE A 13 -9.72 -5.97 -8.50
N THR A 14 -8.48 -5.50 -8.64
CA THR A 14 -8.18 -4.15 -9.10
C THR A 14 -7.13 -4.17 -10.21
N TYR A 15 -7.28 -3.25 -11.17
CA TYR A 15 -6.28 -2.94 -12.18
C TYR A 15 -5.51 -1.65 -11.84
N CYS A 16 -5.85 -0.97 -10.75
CA CYS A 16 -5.25 0.30 -10.32
C CYS A 16 -4.53 0.14 -8.98
N LEU A 17 -3.23 0.43 -8.97
CA LEU A 17 -2.41 0.52 -7.77
C LEU A 17 -2.30 1.99 -7.35
N SER A 18 -3.03 2.35 -6.31
CA SER A 18 -3.04 3.72 -5.79
C SER A 18 -1.97 3.90 -4.71
N LEU A 19 -0.75 4.20 -5.15
CA LEU A 19 0.43 4.30 -4.31
C LEU A 19 0.47 5.63 -3.53
N PRO A 20 0.72 5.58 -2.20
CA PRO A 20 0.89 6.77 -1.39
C PRO A 20 2.17 7.53 -1.79
N LEU A 21 2.20 8.83 -1.52
CA LEU A 21 3.41 9.63 -1.60
C LEU A 21 3.58 10.41 -0.30
N GLU A 22 4.82 10.55 0.12
CA GLU A 22 5.21 11.42 1.22
C GLU A 22 5.83 12.71 0.66
N ASN A 23 5.96 13.73 1.52
CA ASN A 23 6.55 15.02 1.14
C ASN A 23 8.08 14.94 1.10
N GLU A 24 8.58 14.14 0.16
CA GLU A 24 9.99 13.94 -0.10
C GLU A 24 10.43 14.68 -1.36
N SER A 25 11.72 14.98 -1.48
CA SER A 25 12.25 15.64 -2.68
C SER A 25 12.25 14.72 -3.91
N THR A 26 12.58 13.43 -3.74
CA THR A 26 12.66 12.44 -4.82
C THR A 26 12.51 11.03 -4.27
N VAL A 27 11.78 10.17 -4.98
CA VAL A 27 11.57 8.75 -4.63
C VAL A 27 11.53 7.89 -5.91
N THR A 28 11.67 6.57 -5.79
CA THR A 28 11.49 5.65 -6.93
C THR A 28 10.12 5.00 -6.90
N LEU A 29 9.58 4.63 -8.07
CA LEU A 29 8.32 3.88 -8.17
C LEU A 29 8.39 2.55 -7.42
N GLN A 30 9.54 1.88 -7.44
CA GLN A 30 9.73 0.61 -6.73
C GLN A 30 9.61 0.81 -5.22
N THR A 31 10.26 1.83 -4.66
CA THR A 31 10.14 2.15 -3.23
C THR A 31 8.68 2.37 -2.82
N LEU A 32 7.90 3.12 -3.61
CA LEU A 32 6.48 3.33 -3.34
C LEU A 32 5.65 2.03 -3.38
N LEU A 33 6.02 1.10 -4.27
CA LEU A 33 5.38 -0.21 -4.34
C LEU A 33 5.76 -1.06 -3.12
N ASP A 34 7.04 -1.10 -2.75
CA ASP A 34 7.54 -1.86 -1.61
C ASP A 34 6.88 -1.39 -0.31
N ASP A 35 6.79 -0.07 -0.10
CA ASP A 35 6.11 0.53 1.04
C ASP A 35 4.62 0.19 1.06
N PHE A 36 3.96 0.20 -0.11
CA PHE A 36 2.55 -0.17 -0.23
C PHE A 36 2.26 -1.64 0.11
N LEU A 37 3.22 -2.54 -0.10
CA LEU A 37 3.10 -3.98 0.19
C LEU A 37 3.60 -4.36 1.59
N LYS A 38 4.24 -3.42 2.29
CA LYS A 38 4.78 -3.63 3.62
C LYS A 38 3.65 -3.81 4.63
N GLU A 39 3.88 -4.64 5.65
CA GLU A 39 2.99 -4.70 6.80
C GLU A 39 3.18 -3.44 7.65
N GLU A 40 2.10 -2.72 7.91
CA GLU A 40 2.10 -1.53 8.76
C GLU A 40 1.07 -1.63 9.88
N GLN A 41 1.30 -0.89 10.97
CA GLN A 41 0.33 -0.75 12.05
C GLN A 41 -0.62 0.40 11.72
N LEU A 42 -1.91 0.14 11.78
CA LEU A 42 -2.91 1.18 11.54
C LEU A 42 -2.99 2.14 12.73
N GLU A 43 -3.23 3.41 12.44
CA GLU A 43 -3.46 4.43 13.46
C GLU A 43 -4.85 4.27 14.09
N GLY A 44 -4.92 4.22 15.42
CA GLY A 44 -6.18 4.06 16.16
C GLY A 44 -6.54 2.61 16.46
N GLN A 45 -7.80 2.39 16.83
CA GLN A 45 -8.32 1.06 17.19
C GLN A 45 -9.45 0.67 16.25
N TYR A 46 -9.42 -0.56 15.79
CA TYR A 46 -10.36 -1.14 14.84
C TYR A 46 -11.17 -2.24 15.53
N TYR A 47 -12.43 -2.36 15.13
CA TYR A 47 -13.31 -3.38 15.69
C TYR A 47 -12.91 -4.75 15.18
N CYS A 48 -12.59 -5.67 16.11
CA CYS A 48 -12.35 -7.06 15.79
C CYS A 48 -13.63 -7.87 16.02
N SER A 49 -14.19 -8.44 14.94
CA SER A 49 -15.42 -9.23 14.97
C SER A 49 -15.35 -10.47 15.87
N HIS A 50 -14.15 -11.05 16.04
CA HIS A 50 -13.93 -12.20 16.92
C HIS A 50 -13.78 -11.81 18.39
N CYS A 51 -13.00 -10.77 18.69
CA CYS A 51 -12.81 -10.29 20.06
C CYS A 51 -14.01 -9.51 20.59
N GLN A 52 -14.88 -9.05 19.68
CA GLN A 52 -16.01 -8.17 19.94
C GLN A 52 -15.62 -6.86 20.65
N ASP A 53 -14.43 -6.33 20.33
CA ASP A 53 -13.82 -5.19 21.01
C ASP A 53 -12.88 -4.41 20.06
N LEU A 54 -12.53 -3.17 20.43
CA LEU A 54 -11.59 -2.32 19.72
C LEU A 54 -10.14 -2.76 20.01
N ARG A 55 -9.35 -2.97 18.95
CA ARG A 55 -7.96 -3.44 19.04
C ARG A 55 -7.07 -2.67 18.07
N LEU A 56 -5.78 -2.60 18.39
CA LEU A 56 -4.78 -2.22 17.40
C LEU A 56 -4.78 -3.26 16.28
N ALA A 57 -4.70 -2.79 15.05
CA ALA A 57 -4.69 -3.64 13.87
C ALA A 57 -3.44 -3.36 13.05
N LYS A 58 -3.08 -4.36 12.24
CA LYS A 58 -2.06 -4.24 11.21
C LYS A 58 -2.69 -4.51 9.86
N GLN A 59 -2.19 -3.87 8.82
CA GLN A 59 -2.60 -4.09 7.45
C GLN A 59 -1.39 -4.49 6.61
N LYS A 60 -1.57 -5.47 5.73
CA LYS A 60 -0.60 -5.85 4.72
C LYS A 60 -1.32 -6.05 3.40
N THR A 61 -0.83 -5.42 2.35
CA THR A 61 -1.32 -5.64 0.99
C THR A 61 -0.44 -6.65 0.28
N ASN A 62 -1.04 -7.60 -0.44
CA ASN A 62 -0.32 -8.52 -1.31
C ASN A 62 -0.91 -8.45 -2.71
N LEU A 63 -0.05 -8.56 -3.73
CA LEU A 63 -0.49 -8.70 -5.11
C LEU A 63 -0.57 -10.18 -5.46
N CYS A 64 -1.78 -10.64 -5.80
CA CYS A 64 -2.02 -12.02 -6.20
C CYS A 64 -1.81 -12.17 -7.71
N GLN A 65 -1.11 -13.24 -8.10
CA GLN A 65 -0.94 -13.62 -9.50
C GLN A 65 -2.15 -14.44 -9.99
N PRO A 66 -2.51 -14.37 -11.29
CA PRO A 66 -1.83 -13.60 -12.33
C PRO A 66 -2.20 -12.11 -12.30
N LEU A 67 -1.22 -11.24 -12.56
CA LEU A 67 -1.48 -9.82 -12.73
C LEU A 67 -2.24 -9.52 -14.04
N PRO A 68 -3.08 -8.47 -14.07
CA PRO A 68 -3.70 -8.01 -15.31
C PRO A 68 -2.66 -7.63 -16.37
N PRO A 69 -2.94 -7.81 -17.69
CA PRO A 69 -2.02 -7.41 -18.76
C PRO A 69 -1.70 -5.91 -18.80
N VAL A 70 -2.55 -5.09 -18.19
CA VAL A 70 -2.39 -3.64 -18.05
C VAL A 70 -2.66 -3.27 -16.61
N ILE A 71 -1.70 -2.58 -16.00
CA ILE A 71 -1.80 -2.04 -14.64
C ILE A 71 -1.73 -0.52 -14.72
N ILE A 72 -2.64 0.13 -14.02
CA ILE A 72 -2.64 1.58 -13.83
C ILE A 72 -1.96 1.88 -12.49
N VAL A 73 -0.96 2.76 -12.49
CA VAL A 73 -0.37 3.28 -11.27
C VAL A 73 -0.89 4.69 -11.05
N GLN A 74 -1.64 4.88 -9.97
CA GLN A 74 -2.07 6.19 -9.53
C GLN A 74 -1.16 6.68 -8.40
N LEU A 75 -0.44 7.77 -8.64
CA LEU A 75 0.30 8.48 -7.60
C LEU A 75 -0.66 9.38 -6.80
N LYS A 76 -0.89 9.07 -5.52
CA LYS A 76 -1.73 9.86 -4.61
C LYS A 76 -1.03 11.18 -4.21
N ARG A 77 -1.03 12.14 -5.13
CA ARG A 77 -0.34 13.44 -4.95
C ARG A 77 -1.15 14.50 -4.21
N PHE A 78 -2.42 14.25 -3.91
CA PHE A 78 -3.27 15.23 -3.24
C PHE A 78 -3.50 14.79 -1.81
N THR A 79 -3.11 15.65 -0.87
CA THR A 79 -3.38 15.44 0.55
C THR A 79 -4.83 15.77 0.85
N PHE A 80 -5.41 15.06 1.82
CA PHE A 80 -6.74 15.36 2.36
C PHE A 80 -6.57 16.19 3.64
N ASP A 81 -5.87 17.31 3.50
CA ASP A 81 -5.80 18.38 4.51
C ASP A 81 -6.62 19.58 4.04
N ASP A 82 -6.79 20.57 4.91
CA ASP A 82 -7.58 21.78 4.62
C ASP A 82 -7.06 22.55 3.38
N THR A 83 -5.81 22.31 2.95
CA THR A 83 -5.17 22.98 1.82
C THR A 83 -5.27 22.22 0.51
N ASN A 84 -5.58 20.91 0.52
CA ASN A 84 -5.60 20.03 -0.67
C ASN A 84 -4.31 20.16 -1.51
N ASP A 85 -3.17 20.24 -0.82
CA ASP A 85 -1.90 20.54 -1.48
C ASP A 85 -1.46 19.41 -2.42
N LYS A 86 -0.80 19.81 -3.51
CA LYS A 86 -0.21 18.88 -4.48
C LYS A 86 1.23 18.57 -4.10
N LEU A 87 1.51 17.31 -3.81
CA LEU A 87 2.86 16.78 -3.64
C LEU A 87 3.65 16.88 -4.95
N ASN A 88 4.74 17.64 -4.90
CA ASN A 88 5.65 17.88 -6.03
C ASN A 88 6.84 16.92 -6.06
N THR A 89 6.83 15.87 -5.23
CA THR A 89 7.87 14.83 -5.18
C THR A 89 8.16 14.26 -6.57
N LEU A 90 9.43 14.29 -6.96
CA LEU A 90 9.90 13.70 -8.19
C LEU A 90 9.90 12.18 -8.05
N VAL A 91 9.07 11.49 -8.83
CA VAL A 91 9.06 10.02 -8.84
C VAL A 91 9.87 9.53 -10.03
N LYS A 92 10.95 8.81 -9.77
CA LYS A 92 11.74 8.11 -10.79
C LYS A 92 11.08 6.77 -11.09
N TYR A 93 10.75 6.51 -12.35
CA TYR A 93 10.11 5.27 -12.78
C TYR A 93 10.82 4.68 -14.00
N PRO A 94 10.90 3.34 -14.11
CA PRO A 94 11.40 2.69 -15.31
C PRO A 94 10.42 2.86 -16.48
N ILE A 95 10.94 3.01 -17.70
CA ILE A 95 10.13 3.07 -18.93
C ILE A 95 9.90 1.67 -19.51
N VAL A 96 10.78 0.71 -19.20
CA VAL A 96 10.75 -0.67 -19.68
C VAL A 96 11.13 -1.62 -18.55
N ASN A 97 10.67 -2.86 -18.64
CA ASN A 97 11.03 -3.95 -17.70
C ASN A 97 10.78 -3.62 -16.23
N TRP A 98 9.66 -2.96 -15.91
CA TRP A 98 9.25 -2.80 -14.52
C TRP A 98 8.78 -4.13 -13.95
N ASN A 99 9.37 -4.57 -12.84
CA ASN A 99 8.89 -5.73 -12.10
C ASN A 99 7.93 -5.28 -11.00
N VAL A 100 6.69 -5.74 -11.05
CA VAL A 100 5.64 -5.44 -10.06
C VAL A 100 5.59 -6.50 -8.95
N ASP A 101 6.33 -7.60 -9.11
CA ASP A 101 6.33 -8.67 -8.14
C ASP A 101 7.12 -8.23 -6.91
N GLY A 102 6.42 -8.03 -5.79
CA GLY A 102 6.99 -7.75 -4.46
C GLY A 102 7.75 -8.94 -3.86
N SER A 103 8.16 -9.90 -4.68
CA SER A 103 9.07 -10.97 -4.29
C SER A 103 10.51 -10.47 -4.48
N ASP A 104 11.15 -10.10 -3.37
CA ASP A 104 12.60 -10.02 -3.30
C ASP A 104 13.18 -11.37 -3.77
N ASN A 105 13.79 -11.40 -4.95
CA ASN A 105 14.79 -12.43 -5.25
C ASN A 105 16.02 -12.11 -4.39
N SER A 106 16.04 -12.64 -3.17
CA SER A 106 17.27 -12.84 -2.40
C SER A 106 18.22 -13.80 -3.13
#